data_AF-A0A9P7NXM0-F1
#
_entry.id   AF-A0A9P7NXM0-F1
#
_cell.length_a   1.000
_cell.length_b   1.000
_cell.length_c   1.000
_cell.angle_alpha   90.00
_cell.angle_beta   90.00
_cell.angle_gamma   90.00
#
_symmetry.space_group_name_H-M   'P 1'
#
loop_
_entity.id
_entity.type
_entity.pdbx_description
1 polymer ?
#
loop_
_entity_poly.entity_id
_entity_poly.type
_entity_poly.pdbx_seq_one_letter_code
_entity_poly.pdbx_strand_id
1 'polypeptide(L)'
;MSNKRTDISSCLELIQDLIRDGYRREEILSRVNTQVVAQNQRAISLRTLQQFIKENLSLDKPDLDGVRELVQTLIHEGSRQSDILGSVNEQLSANNQRTISVSTLKRNIRDWGFNQKANQTDTNSLRELVQTRLANGDTPREILEHVNTQRIARNELAITMRTLYRRLKDWGLDRKSQHARILQESGEDISELLAQEVPVATIRRSMNEAIEEQGLPPISGHTFYSQLKSWGFQPQERVRITDELVECVRRRFFFYGISDPSLLRDITQCDNLPCSAYALRKIRYQYGMKRRCRTEEERLSVLQRGLQFMESDLQRSNAILNFGRESLSHYVRQHAQVLVPRNPIYNIYRVLFPDVVQSRSPGNFTFRGNFRVSGPNFSGASTGMKS
;
A
#
# COMPACT_ATOMS: atom_id res chain seq x y z
N MET A 1 71.63 -18.27 -39.83
CA MET A 1 71.04 -17.27 -38.93
C MET A 1 70.77 -17.93 -37.58
N SER A 2 71.41 -17.45 -36.52
CA SER A 2 71.34 -18.05 -35.18
C SER A 2 69.94 -17.85 -34.59
N ASN A 3 69.23 -18.95 -34.32
CA ASN A 3 67.95 -18.92 -33.61
C ASN A 3 68.20 -18.54 -32.15
N LYS A 4 68.19 -17.24 -31.84
CA LYS A 4 68.22 -16.77 -30.44
C LYS A 4 66.99 -17.32 -29.71
N ARG A 5 67.21 -17.97 -28.56
CA ARG A 5 66.12 -18.28 -27.62
C ARG A 5 65.40 -16.98 -27.29
N THR A 6 64.06 -17.04 -27.24
CA THR A 6 63.23 -15.90 -26.89
C THR A 6 63.49 -15.52 -25.43
N ASP A 7 63.87 -14.27 -25.20
CA ASP A 7 64.08 -13.70 -23.87
C ASP A 7 62.89 -12.83 -23.51
N ILE A 8 61.93 -13.42 -22.80
CA ILE A 8 60.68 -12.76 -22.40
C ILE A 8 60.95 -11.70 -21.31
N SER A 9 62.07 -11.81 -20.59
CA SER A 9 62.47 -10.88 -19.53
C SER A 9 62.69 -9.45 -20.05
N SER A 10 63.08 -9.30 -21.32
CA SER A 10 63.24 -7.99 -21.97
C SER A 10 61.92 -7.21 -22.11
N CYS A 11 60.78 -7.88 -21.99
CA CYS A 11 59.45 -7.31 -22.13
C CYS A 11 58.70 -7.20 -20.78
N LEU A 12 59.39 -7.37 -19.65
CA LEU A 12 58.77 -7.44 -18.32
C LEU A 12 58.04 -6.13 -17.94
N GLU A 13 58.65 -4.97 -18.19
CA GLU A 13 58.02 -3.66 -17.93
C GLU A 13 56.77 -3.44 -18.80
N LEU A 14 56.84 -3.81 -20.08
CA LEU A 14 55.69 -3.76 -20.99
C LEU A 14 54.55 -4.66 -20.49
N ILE A 15 54.85 -5.88 -20.04
CA ILE A 15 53.86 -6.81 -19.50
C ILE A 15 53.21 -6.23 -18.24
N GLN A 16 53.98 -5.58 -17.36
CA GLN A 16 53.48 -4.92 -16.16
C GLN A 16 52.51 -3.77 -16.48
N ASP A 17 52.90 -2.87 -17.39
CA ASP A 17 52.07 -1.73 -17.79
C ASP A 17 50.75 -2.19 -18.42
N LEU A 18 50.78 -3.20 -19.30
CA LEU A 18 49.57 -3.70 -19.95
C LEU A 18 48.63 -4.43 -18.96
N ILE A 19 49.15 -5.04 -17.91
CA ILE A 19 48.34 -5.64 -16.84
C ILE A 19 47.70 -4.53 -15.99
N ARG A 20 48.46 -3.48 -15.63
CA ARG A 20 47.95 -2.32 -14.89
C ARG A 20 46.81 -1.62 -15.63
N ASP A 21 46.93 -1.51 -16.95
CA ASP A 21 45.93 -0.88 -17.82
C ASP A 21 44.72 -1.80 -18.13
N GLY A 22 44.69 -3.03 -17.60
CA GLY A 22 43.53 -3.92 -17.67
C GLY A 22 43.31 -4.65 -19.00
N TYR A 23 44.34 -4.76 -19.85
CA TYR A 23 44.23 -5.42 -21.15
C TYR A 23 43.95 -6.92 -21.04
N ARG A 24 43.25 -7.48 -22.04
CA ARG A 24 42.97 -8.93 -22.08
C ARG A 24 44.25 -9.71 -22.41
N ARG A 25 44.35 -10.94 -21.91
CA ARG A 25 45.55 -11.80 -22.05
C ARG A 25 45.98 -12.03 -23.51
N GLU A 26 45.04 -12.07 -24.43
CA GLU A 26 45.28 -12.22 -25.87
C GLU A 26 45.87 -10.94 -26.50
N GLU A 27 45.45 -9.77 -26.03
CA GLU A 27 45.97 -8.47 -26.46
C GLU A 27 47.38 -8.22 -25.91
N ILE A 28 47.61 -8.60 -24.64
CA ILE A 28 48.94 -8.59 -24.03
C ILE A 28 49.88 -9.49 -24.83
N LEU A 29 49.45 -10.72 -25.18
CA LEU A 29 50.22 -11.63 -26.01
C LEU A 29 50.55 -11.04 -27.38
N SER A 30 49.57 -10.42 -28.04
CA SER A 30 49.79 -9.79 -29.34
C SER A 30 50.85 -8.69 -29.27
N ARG A 31 50.79 -7.81 -28.26
CA ARG A 31 51.76 -6.70 -28.11
C ARG A 31 53.16 -7.20 -27.72
N VAL A 32 53.24 -8.17 -26.81
CA VAL A 32 54.51 -8.80 -26.43
C VAL A 32 55.12 -9.49 -27.64
N ASN A 33 54.35 -10.21 -28.45
CA ASN A 33 54.84 -10.86 -29.67
C ASN A 33 55.33 -9.86 -30.72
N THR A 34 54.67 -8.71 -30.88
CA THR A 34 55.15 -7.66 -31.78
C THR A 34 56.54 -7.15 -31.36
N GLN A 35 56.75 -6.95 -30.06
CA GLN A 35 58.02 -6.46 -29.54
C GLN A 35 59.14 -7.51 -29.59
N VAL A 36 58.82 -8.76 -29.26
CA VAL A 36 59.74 -9.90 -29.33
C VAL A 36 60.15 -10.18 -30.78
N VAL A 37 59.22 -10.11 -31.74
CA VAL A 37 59.53 -10.24 -33.17
C VAL A 37 60.40 -9.09 -33.68
N ALA A 38 60.13 -7.85 -33.23
CA ALA A 38 60.97 -6.69 -33.55
C ALA A 38 62.42 -6.83 -33.03
N GLN A 39 62.62 -7.59 -31.95
CA GLN A 39 63.94 -7.94 -31.40
C GLN A 39 64.60 -9.15 -32.09
N ASN A 40 64.07 -9.61 -33.24
CA ASN A 40 64.51 -10.81 -33.97
C ASN A 40 64.43 -12.10 -33.14
N GLN A 41 63.47 -12.18 -32.22
CA GLN A 41 63.21 -13.37 -31.42
C GLN A 41 61.94 -14.09 -31.90
N ARG A 42 61.76 -15.35 -31.49
CA ARG A 42 60.58 -16.14 -31.87
C ARG A 42 59.37 -15.71 -31.05
N ALA A 43 58.22 -15.58 -31.70
CA ALA A 43 56.94 -15.34 -31.02
C ALA A 43 56.67 -16.43 -29.97
N ILE A 44 56.11 -16.00 -28.84
CA ILE A 44 55.76 -16.87 -27.71
C ILE A 44 54.30 -17.29 -27.78
N SER A 45 54.00 -18.44 -27.19
CA SER A 45 52.63 -18.91 -27.04
C SER A 45 51.97 -18.24 -25.82
N LEU A 46 50.63 -18.18 -25.82
CA LEU A 46 49.85 -17.73 -24.66
C LEU A 46 50.22 -18.50 -23.39
N ARG A 47 50.49 -19.81 -23.52
CA ARG A 47 50.87 -20.68 -22.41
C ARG A 47 52.23 -20.29 -21.83
N THR A 48 53.19 -19.95 -22.69
CA THR A 48 54.52 -19.48 -22.28
C THR A 48 54.45 -18.13 -21.58
N LEU A 49 53.64 -17.20 -22.09
CA LEU A 49 53.38 -15.91 -21.42
C LEU A 49 52.72 -16.11 -20.05
N GLN A 50 51.71 -16.99 -19.95
CA GLN A 50 51.04 -17.29 -18.68
C GLN A 50 51.99 -17.91 -17.66
N GLN A 51 52.87 -18.80 -18.10
CA GLN A 51 53.86 -19.42 -17.23
C GLN A 51 54.90 -18.38 -16.76
N PHE A 52 55.36 -17.51 -17.65
CA PHE A 52 56.28 -16.43 -17.30
C PHE A 52 55.66 -15.43 -16.32
N ILE A 53 54.39 -15.04 -16.53
CA ILE A 53 53.64 -14.20 -15.59
C ILE A 53 53.52 -14.90 -14.24
N LYS A 54 53.17 -16.19 -14.21
CA LYS A 54 53.05 -16.95 -12.97
C LYS A 54 54.37 -17.05 -12.19
N GLU A 55 55.49 -17.21 -12.90
CA GLU A 55 56.81 -17.43 -12.29
C GLU A 55 57.50 -16.13 -11.86
N ASN A 56 57.24 -14.99 -12.54
CA ASN A 56 57.97 -13.74 -12.33
C ASN A 56 57.10 -12.57 -11.81
N LEU A 57 55.78 -12.65 -11.94
CA LEU A 57 54.83 -11.69 -11.41
C LEU A 57 53.98 -12.44 -10.39
N SER A 58 54.33 -12.34 -9.09
CA SER A 58 53.62 -12.97 -7.95
C SER A 58 52.15 -12.49 -7.83
N LEU A 59 51.31 -12.87 -8.79
CA LEU A 59 49.88 -12.55 -8.88
C LEU A 59 49.00 -13.62 -8.23
N ASP A 60 49.60 -14.67 -7.67
CA ASP A 60 48.86 -15.86 -7.28
C ASP A 60 48.08 -15.68 -5.96
N LYS A 61 48.44 -14.76 -5.07
CA LYS A 61 47.64 -14.45 -3.86
C LYS A 61 47.80 -12.98 -3.40
N PRO A 62 46.71 -12.27 -3.10
CA PRO A 62 46.78 -11.00 -2.37
C PRO A 62 47.39 -11.22 -0.98
N ASP A 63 48.23 -10.30 -0.51
CA ASP A 63 48.70 -10.28 0.87
C ASP A 63 47.53 -9.86 1.77
N LEU A 64 46.88 -10.86 2.34
CA LEU A 64 45.70 -10.68 3.16
C LEU A 64 46.05 -10.17 4.57
N ASP A 65 47.30 -10.31 5.02
CA ASP A 65 47.72 -9.85 6.35
C ASP A 65 47.96 -8.34 6.34
N GLY A 66 48.62 -7.79 5.31
CA GLY A 66 48.76 -6.34 5.13
C GLY A 66 47.42 -5.60 4.89
N VAL A 67 46.48 -6.25 4.21
CA VAL A 67 45.12 -5.72 4.00
C VAL A 67 44.28 -5.74 5.28
N ARG A 68 44.56 -6.66 6.22
CA ARG A 68 43.80 -6.79 7.45
C ARG A 68 43.90 -5.54 8.32
N GLU A 69 45.08 -4.95 8.44
CA GLU A 69 45.30 -3.72 9.21
C GLU A 69 44.60 -2.52 8.58
N LEU A 70 44.68 -2.36 7.25
CA LEU A 70 43.95 -1.31 6.53
C LEU A 70 42.43 -1.45 6.65
N VAL A 71 41.91 -2.67 6.52
CA VAL A 71 40.48 -2.93 6.70
C VAL A 71 40.06 -2.63 8.14
N GLN A 72 40.92 -2.91 9.11
CA GLN A 72 40.66 -2.56 10.49
C GLN A 72 40.58 -1.04 10.66
N THR A 73 41.54 -0.25 10.20
CA THR A 73 41.51 1.22 10.35
C THR A 73 40.30 1.86 9.66
N LEU A 74 39.99 1.47 8.41
CA LEU A 74 38.87 2.02 7.67
C LEU A 74 37.49 1.65 8.26
N ILE A 75 37.39 0.49 8.93
CA ILE A 75 36.18 0.14 9.69
C ILE A 75 36.05 1.02 10.94
N HIS A 76 37.15 1.37 11.62
CA HIS A 76 37.12 2.26 12.79
C HIS A 76 36.75 3.70 12.41
N GLU A 77 37.13 4.16 11.22
CA GLU A 77 36.79 5.48 10.67
C GLU A 77 35.33 5.57 10.15
N GLY A 78 34.59 4.46 10.16
CA GLY A 78 33.18 4.43 9.73
C GLY A 78 32.98 4.50 8.22
N SER A 79 34.01 4.17 7.43
CA SER A 79 33.95 4.18 5.97
C SER A 79 32.91 3.19 5.44
N ARG A 80 32.25 3.53 4.32
CA ARG A 80 31.25 2.63 3.72
C ARG A 80 31.96 1.43 3.09
N GLN A 81 31.23 0.31 2.95
CA GLN A 81 31.77 -0.92 2.36
C GLN A 81 32.33 -0.73 0.93
N SER A 82 31.78 0.21 0.16
CA SER A 82 32.30 0.58 -1.17
C SER A 82 33.69 1.21 -1.08
N ASP A 83 33.88 2.06 -0.08
CA ASP A 83 35.07 2.89 0.08
C ASP A 83 36.21 2.03 0.64
N ILE A 84 35.88 1.12 1.58
CA ILE A 84 36.81 0.09 2.09
C ILE A 84 37.30 -0.80 0.95
N LEU A 85 36.41 -1.24 0.04
CA LEU A 85 36.82 -2.04 -1.11
C LEU A 85 37.73 -1.25 -2.05
N GLY A 86 37.42 0.02 -2.29
CA GLY A 86 38.22 0.93 -3.12
C GLY A 86 39.64 1.02 -2.59
N SER A 87 39.80 1.43 -1.33
CA SER A 87 41.12 1.59 -0.69
C SER A 87 41.90 0.28 -0.60
N VAL A 88 41.24 -0.85 -0.33
CA VAL A 88 41.89 -2.17 -0.31
C VAL A 88 42.39 -2.57 -1.71
N ASN A 89 41.59 -2.34 -2.75
CA ASN A 89 42.00 -2.66 -4.12
C ASN A 89 43.07 -1.70 -4.64
N GLU A 90 43.08 -0.44 -4.21
CA GLU A 90 44.16 0.51 -4.49
C GLU A 90 45.48 0.06 -3.86
N GLN A 91 45.48 -0.34 -2.59
CA GLN A 91 46.68 -0.83 -1.90
C GLN A 91 47.18 -2.15 -2.51
N LEU A 92 46.28 -3.08 -2.81
CA LEU A 92 46.62 -4.33 -3.51
C LEU A 92 47.22 -4.05 -4.89
N SER A 93 46.66 -3.09 -5.64
CA SER A 93 47.18 -2.71 -6.96
C SER A 93 48.55 -2.04 -6.86
N ALA A 94 48.76 -1.17 -5.87
CA ALA A 94 50.04 -0.51 -5.62
C ALA A 94 51.16 -1.52 -5.28
N ASN A 95 50.80 -2.63 -4.62
CA ASN A 95 51.73 -3.71 -4.28
C ASN A 95 51.85 -4.79 -5.37
N ASN A 96 51.34 -4.55 -6.57
CA ASN A 96 51.31 -5.52 -7.69
C ASN A 96 50.57 -6.82 -7.38
N GLN A 97 49.56 -6.76 -6.52
CA GLN A 97 48.76 -7.89 -6.09
C GLN A 97 47.39 -7.91 -6.75
N ARG A 98 46.76 -9.09 -6.76
CA ARG A 98 45.43 -9.29 -7.35
C ARG A 98 44.36 -8.60 -6.52
N THR A 99 43.55 -7.76 -7.15
CA THR A 99 42.37 -7.14 -6.53
C THR A 99 41.37 -8.18 -6.05
N ILE A 100 40.63 -7.85 -4.99
CA ILE A 100 39.64 -8.72 -4.38
C ILE A 100 38.22 -8.23 -4.68
N SER A 101 37.29 -9.18 -4.75
CA SER A 101 35.87 -8.89 -4.90
C SER A 101 35.22 -8.54 -3.56
N VAL A 102 34.08 -7.85 -3.60
CA VAL A 102 33.26 -7.56 -2.40
C VAL A 102 32.91 -8.82 -1.60
N SER A 103 32.62 -9.93 -2.27
CA SER A 103 32.26 -11.18 -1.61
C SER A 103 33.46 -11.82 -0.91
N THR A 104 34.64 -11.78 -1.54
CA THR A 104 35.91 -12.21 -0.94
C THR A 104 36.25 -11.37 0.29
N LEU A 105 36.13 -10.05 0.19
CA LEU A 105 36.35 -9.13 1.31
C LEU A 105 35.38 -9.42 2.48
N LYS A 106 34.09 -9.61 2.20
CA LYS A 106 33.09 -9.95 3.23
C LYS A 106 33.37 -11.29 3.93
N ARG A 107 33.85 -12.27 3.18
CA ARG A 107 34.26 -13.57 3.73
C ARG A 107 35.47 -13.40 4.64
N ASN A 108 36.50 -12.69 4.18
CA ASN A 108 37.70 -12.44 4.97
C ASN A 108 37.40 -11.65 6.24
N ILE A 109 36.56 -10.60 6.18
CA ILE A 109 36.12 -9.84 7.37
C ILE A 109 35.43 -10.75 8.40
N ARG A 110 34.65 -11.74 7.93
CA ARG A 110 34.01 -12.72 8.81
C ARG A 110 35.03 -13.69 9.41
N ASP A 111 35.92 -14.21 8.58
CA ASP A 111 36.94 -15.21 8.96
C ASP A 111 37.99 -14.59 9.91
N TRP A 112 38.31 -13.30 9.76
CA TRP A 112 39.14 -12.51 10.67
C TRP A 112 38.47 -12.20 12.02
N GLY A 113 37.23 -12.61 12.23
CA GLY A 113 36.55 -12.53 13.52
C GLY A 113 35.96 -11.17 13.85
N PHE A 114 35.97 -10.19 12.93
CA PHE A 114 35.35 -8.87 13.13
C PHE A 114 33.83 -8.94 13.36
N ASN A 115 33.17 -10.09 13.13
CA ASN A 115 31.72 -10.26 13.24
C ASN A 115 31.21 -11.21 14.35
N GLN A 116 32.04 -12.01 15.02
CA GLN A 116 31.54 -13.18 15.79
C GLN A 116 31.55 -13.07 17.33
N LYS A 117 32.49 -12.35 17.96
CA LYS A 117 32.53 -12.29 19.45
C LYS A 117 31.65 -11.21 20.09
N ALA A 118 31.17 -10.23 19.31
CA ALA A 118 30.34 -9.12 19.82
C ALA A 118 28.82 -9.41 19.90
N ASN A 119 28.33 -10.58 19.48
CA ASN A 119 26.89 -10.76 19.22
C ASN A 119 26.09 -11.51 20.31
N GLN A 120 26.70 -12.35 21.15
CA GLN A 120 25.96 -13.21 22.11
C GLN A 120 25.97 -12.72 23.57
N THR A 121 27.06 -12.13 24.05
CA THR A 121 27.11 -11.55 25.41
C THR A 121 26.42 -10.18 25.47
N ASP A 122 26.48 -9.45 24.36
CA ASP A 122 25.91 -8.11 24.19
C ASP A 122 24.38 -8.15 23.96
N THR A 123 23.81 -9.29 23.55
CA THR A 123 22.36 -9.42 23.29
C THR A 123 21.51 -9.26 24.55
N ASN A 124 21.97 -9.78 25.70
CA ASN A 124 21.24 -9.66 26.97
C ASN A 124 21.38 -8.27 27.60
N SER A 125 22.59 -7.70 27.61
CA SER A 125 22.82 -6.32 28.07
C SER A 125 22.07 -5.29 27.21
N LEU A 126 22.05 -5.47 25.88
CA LEU A 126 21.24 -4.65 24.99
C LEU A 126 19.74 -4.84 25.22
N ARG A 127 19.29 -6.06 25.51
CA ARG A 127 17.87 -6.32 25.79
C ARG A 127 17.42 -5.59 27.05
N GLU A 128 18.19 -5.67 28.13
CA GLU A 128 17.91 -4.96 29.38
C GLU A 128 17.90 -3.44 29.16
N LEU A 129 18.90 -2.90 28.45
CA LEU A 129 18.96 -1.47 28.12
C LEU A 129 17.71 -1.03 27.34
N VAL A 130 17.33 -1.78 26.30
CA VAL A 130 16.16 -1.48 25.49
C VAL A 130 14.87 -1.59 26.31
N GLN A 131 14.77 -2.53 27.24
CA GLN A 131 13.62 -2.66 28.13
C GLN A 131 13.49 -1.48 29.09
N THR A 132 14.57 -1.06 29.74
CA THR A 132 14.57 0.11 30.64
C THR A 132 14.18 1.37 29.88
N ARG A 133 14.67 1.53 28.65
CA ARG A 133 14.38 2.70 27.82
C ARG A 133 12.95 2.72 27.30
N LEU A 134 12.42 1.55 26.93
CA LEU A 134 10.99 1.41 26.62
C LEU A 134 10.12 1.73 27.83
N ALA A 135 10.51 1.32 29.03
CA ALA A 135 9.79 1.64 30.27
C ALA A 135 9.81 3.15 30.57
N ASN A 136 10.86 3.85 30.15
CA ASN A 136 10.96 5.31 30.27
C ASN A 136 10.18 6.07 29.17
N GLY A 137 9.53 5.36 28.24
CA GLY A 137 8.72 5.97 27.17
C GLY A 137 9.51 6.39 25.92
N ASP A 138 10.78 6.00 25.79
CA ASP A 138 11.62 6.41 24.67
C ASP A 138 11.09 5.84 23.34
N THR A 139 11.11 6.67 22.29
CA THR A 139 10.76 6.25 20.94
C THR A 139 11.82 5.30 20.36
N PRO A 140 11.47 4.45 19.38
CA PRO A 140 12.44 3.56 18.73
C PRO A 140 13.66 4.27 18.12
N ARG A 141 13.56 5.58 17.82
CA ARG A 141 14.68 6.39 17.34
C ARG A 141 15.63 6.78 18.48
N GLU A 142 15.08 7.25 19.60
CA GLU A 142 15.86 7.60 20.80
C GLU A 142 16.54 6.37 21.40
N ILE A 143 15.84 5.22 21.38
CA ILE A 143 16.42 3.93 21.76
C ILE A 143 17.59 3.57 20.85
N LEU A 144 17.44 3.76 19.53
CA LEU A 144 18.53 3.47 18.58
C LEU A 144 19.76 4.33 18.86
N GLU A 145 19.55 5.63 19.10
CA GLU A 145 20.62 6.57 19.41
C GLU A 145 21.36 6.17 20.69
N HIS A 146 20.64 5.88 21.77
CA HIS A 146 21.22 5.43 23.03
C HIS A 146 21.97 4.10 22.89
N VAL A 147 21.39 3.13 22.17
CA VAL A 147 22.04 1.86 21.90
C VAL A 147 23.34 2.08 21.12
N ASN A 148 23.30 2.87 20.05
CA ASN A 148 24.48 3.14 19.24
C ASN A 148 25.57 3.89 20.03
N THR A 149 25.20 4.86 20.87
CA THR A 149 26.15 5.57 21.74
C THR A 149 26.86 4.63 22.71
N GLN A 150 26.14 3.70 23.34
CA GLN A 150 26.76 2.71 24.24
C GLN A 150 27.63 1.70 23.49
N ARG A 151 27.21 1.27 22.30
CA ARG A 151 28.00 0.36 21.48
C ARG A 151 29.28 1.01 20.97
N ILE A 152 29.21 2.26 20.53
CA ILE A 152 30.39 3.04 20.13
C ILE A 152 31.36 3.18 21.32
N ALA A 153 30.86 3.48 22.52
CA ALA A 153 31.69 3.58 23.72
C ALA A 153 32.37 2.24 24.12
N ARG A 154 31.80 1.10 23.71
CA ARG A 154 32.36 -0.24 23.90
C ARG A 154 33.21 -0.74 22.72
N ASN A 155 33.51 0.12 21.74
CA ASN A 155 34.19 -0.23 20.48
C ASN A 155 33.44 -1.29 19.64
N GLU A 156 32.10 -1.25 19.65
CA GLU A 156 31.25 -2.15 18.88
C GLU A 156 30.54 -1.46 17.71
N LEU A 157 30.11 -2.26 16.74
CA LEU A 157 29.42 -1.79 15.54
C LEU A 157 28.02 -1.24 15.86
N ALA A 158 27.74 -0.04 15.34
CA ALA A 158 26.42 0.58 15.36
C ALA A 158 25.38 -0.31 14.65
N ILE A 159 24.17 -0.33 15.19
CA ILE A 159 23.03 -1.04 14.61
C ILE A 159 22.14 -0.10 13.81
N THR A 160 21.44 -0.67 12.83
CA THR A 160 20.43 0.04 12.04
C THR A 160 19.04 -0.08 12.67
N MET A 161 18.12 0.84 12.35
CA MET A 161 16.70 0.73 12.74
C MET A 161 16.07 -0.61 12.34
N ARG A 162 16.46 -1.17 11.19
CA ARG A 162 15.95 -2.46 10.73
C ARG A 162 16.39 -3.60 11.66
N THR A 163 17.63 -3.55 12.13
CA THR A 163 18.17 -4.52 13.08
C THR A 163 17.47 -4.37 14.43
N LEU A 164 17.26 -3.14 14.90
CA LEU A 164 16.52 -2.86 16.15
C LEU A 164 15.09 -3.40 16.08
N TYR A 165 14.34 -3.13 15.02
CA TYR A 165 12.97 -3.66 14.88
C TYR A 165 12.91 -5.18 14.81
N ARG A 166 13.88 -5.82 14.15
CA ARG A 166 13.98 -7.29 14.15
C ARG A 166 14.21 -7.81 15.56
N ARG A 167 15.17 -7.23 16.29
CA ARG A 167 15.48 -7.59 17.68
C ARG A 167 14.27 -7.38 18.60
N LEU A 168 13.58 -6.24 18.49
CA LEU A 168 12.35 -5.96 19.24
C LEU A 168 11.29 -7.03 18.98
N LYS A 169 11.10 -7.43 17.72
CA LYS A 169 10.17 -8.50 17.37
C LYS A 169 10.60 -9.85 17.95
N ASP A 170 11.87 -10.22 17.81
CA ASP A 170 12.43 -11.47 18.32
C ASP A 170 12.32 -11.55 19.85
N TRP A 171 12.44 -10.41 20.54
CA TRP A 171 12.27 -10.28 21.99
C TRP A 171 10.81 -10.13 22.43
N GLY A 172 9.86 -10.00 21.50
CA GLY A 172 8.45 -9.72 21.79
C GLY A 172 8.20 -8.36 22.44
N LEU A 173 9.12 -7.41 22.25
CA LEU A 173 9.06 -6.03 22.73
C LEU A 173 8.55 -5.06 21.67
N ASP A 174 8.16 -5.55 20.49
CA ASP A 174 7.48 -4.73 19.51
C ASP A 174 6.04 -4.44 19.93
N ARG A 175 5.52 -3.29 19.51
CA ARG A 175 4.18 -2.82 19.86
C ARG A 175 3.08 -3.86 19.60
N LYS A 176 3.18 -4.64 18.51
CA LYS A 176 2.14 -5.61 18.17
C LYS A 176 2.18 -6.81 19.13
N SER A 177 3.37 -7.29 19.46
CA SER A 177 3.54 -8.38 20.42
C SER A 177 3.11 -7.98 21.83
N GLN A 178 3.41 -6.74 22.26
CA GLN A 178 2.94 -6.22 23.54
C GLN A 178 1.42 -6.11 23.61
N HIS A 179 0.78 -5.52 22.58
CA HIS A 179 -0.67 -5.47 22.49
C HIS A 179 -1.32 -6.85 22.45
N ALA A 180 -0.69 -7.82 21.76
CA ALA A 180 -1.19 -9.19 21.72
C ALA A 180 -1.15 -9.87 23.10
N ARG A 181 -0.09 -9.63 23.90
CA ARG A 181 0.00 -10.14 25.28
C ARG A 181 -1.06 -9.54 26.18
N ILE A 182 -1.21 -8.22 26.19
CA ILE A 182 -2.22 -7.53 27.00
C ILE A 182 -3.63 -8.04 26.65
N LEU A 183 -3.92 -8.20 25.36
CA LEU A 183 -5.21 -8.76 24.94
C LEU A 183 -5.38 -10.21 25.39
N GLN A 184 -4.34 -11.05 25.32
CA GLN A 184 -4.42 -12.42 25.82
C GLN A 184 -4.65 -12.47 27.34
N GLU A 185 -3.94 -11.64 28.10
CA GLU A 185 -4.06 -11.56 29.55
C GLU A 185 -5.45 -11.07 29.98
N SER A 186 -6.00 -10.06 29.31
CA SER A 186 -7.36 -9.55 29.58
C SER A 186 -8.48 -10.36 28.88
N GLY A 187 -8.17 -11.51 28.27
CA GLY A 187 -9.13 -12.25 27.44
C GLY A 187 -10.35 -12.75 28.21
N GLU A 188 -10.16 -13.18 29.46
CA GLU A 188 -11.23 -13.64 30.34
C GLU A 188 -12.14 -12.48 30.76
N ASP A 189 -11.57 -11.37 31.24
CA ASP A 189 -12.31 -10.16 31.62
C ASP A 189 -13.13 -9.59 30.45
N ILE A 190 -12.54 -9.54 29.25
CA ILE A 190 -13.24 -9.08 28.05
C ILE A 190 -14.42 -10.02 27.74
N SER A 191 -14.23 -11.33 27.88
CA SER A 191 -15.28 -12.32 27.61
C SER A 191 -16.42 -12.20 28.62
N GLU A 192 -16.12 -11.95 29.90
CA GLU A 192 -17.11 -11.71 30.94
C GLU A 192 -17.91 -10.42 30.69
N LEU A 193 -17.23 -9.31 30.37
CA LEU A 193 -17.89 -8.05 30.02
C LEU A 193 -18.77 -8.16 28.77
N LEU A 194 -18.36 -8.98 27.79
CA LEU A 194 -19.18 -9.27 26.61
C LEU A 194 -20.40 -10.12 26.97
N ALA A 195 -20.28 -11.07 27.90
CA ALA A 195 -21.41 -11.85 28.41
C ALA A 195 -22.43 -10.99 29.18
N GLN A 196 -21.96 -9.90 29.82
CA GLN A 196 -22.79 -8.88 30.47
C GLN A 196 -23.38 -7.85 29.48
N GLU A 197 -23.28 -8.08 28.17
CA GLU A 197 -23.77 -7.20 27.10
C GLU A 197 -23.17 -5.79 27.10
N VAL A 198 -21.97 -5.60 27.68
CA VAL A 198 -21.29 -4.31 27.66
C VAL A 198 -20.86 -3.98 26.21
N PRO A 199 -21.14 -2.75 25.71
CA PRO A 199 -20.74 -2.38 24.35
C PRO A 199 -19.23 -2.52 24.13
N VAL A 200 -18.85 -3.18 23.03
CA VAL A 200 -17.44 -3.41 22.62
C VAL A 200 -16.61 -2.12 22.60
N ALA A 201 -17.25 -0.99 22.22
CA ALA A 201 -16.61 0.31 22.21
C ALA A 201 -16.23 0.82 23.61
N THR A 202 -17.04 0.51 24.62
CA THR A 202 -16.80 0.86 26.04
C THR A 202 -15.70 0.00 26.62
N ILE A 203 -15.70 -1.31 26.35
CA ILE A 203 -14.64 -2.23 26.76
C ILE A 203 -13.29 -1.76 26.21
N ARG A 204 -13.23 -1.47 24.90
CA ARG A 204 -12.00 -0.95 24.27
C ARG A 204 -11.52 0.37 24.88
N ARG A 205 -12.45 1.25 25.28
CA ARG A 205 -12.11 2.54 25.88
C ARG A 205 -11.45 2.33 27.25
N SER A 206 -12.10 1.57 28.13
CA SER A 206 -11.56 1.25 29.47
C SER A 206 -10.21 0.54 29.39
N MET A 207 -10.04 -0.37 28.43
CA MET A 207 -8.74 -1.00 28.20
C MET A 207 -7.67 -0.01 27.74
N ASN A 208 -8.00 0.88 26.81
CA ASN A 208 -7.04 1.88 26.36
C ASN A 208 -6.65 2.85 27.48
N GLU A 209 -7.57 3.18 28.40
CA GLU A 209 -7.27 3.97 29.60
C GLU A 209 -6.25 3.23 30.49
N ALA A 210 -6.45 1.94 30.78
CA ALA A 210 -5.49 1.14 31.55
C ALA A 210 -4.13 0.96 30.85
N ILE A 211 -4.12 0.89 29.51
CA ILE A 211 -2.90 0.77 28.70
C ILE A 211 -2.12 2.09 28.68
N GLU A 212 -2.83 3.22 28.63
CA GLU A 212 -2.24 4.55 28.71
C GLU A 212 -1.62 4.81 30.10
N GLU A 213 -2.24 4.32 31.18
CA GLU A 213 -1.66 4.34 32.53
C GLU A 213 -0.33 3.57 32.62
N GLN A 214 -0.16 2.52 31.81
CA GLN A 214 1.08 1.76 31.69
C GLN A 214 2.12 2.40 30.74
N GLY A 215 1.84 3.58 30.20
CA GLY A 215 2.73 4.31 29.28
C GLY A 215 2.78 3.71 27.86
N LEU A 216 1.84 2.82 27.51
CA LEU A 216 1.78 2.18 26.21
C LEU A 216 0.81 2.92 25.27
N PRO A 217 1.04 2.87 23.95
CA PRO A 217 0.15 3.50 22.99
C PRO A 217 -1.19 2.74 22.91
N PRO A 218 -2.32 3.45 22.67
CA PRO A 218 -3.64 2.85 22.67
C PRO A 218 -3.81 1.81 21.56
N ILE A 219 -4.62 0.79 21.83
CA ILE A 219 -4.95 -0.26 20.86
C ILE A 219 -5.92 0.31 19.82
N SER A 220 -5.55 0.11 18.55
CA SER A 220 -6.41 0.49 17.42
C SER A 220 -7.71 -0.34 17.42
N GLY A 221 -8.82 0.27 17.00
CA GLY A 221 -10.08 -0.44 16.86
C GLY A 221 -9.95 -1.69 15.97
N HIS A 222 -9.24 -1.58 14.85
CA HIS A 222 -9.01 -2.70 13.95
C HIS A 222 -8.31 -3.88 14.62
N THR A 223 -7.25 -3.62 15.41
CA THR A 223 -6.52 -4.66 16.15
C THR A 223 -7.44 -5.36 17.16
N PHE A 224 -8.20 -4.56 17.93
CA PHE A 224 -9.12 -5.07 18.94
C PHE A 224 -10.22 -5.95 18.32
N TYR A 225 -10.89 -5.47 17.26
CA TYR A 225 -11.92 -6.23 16.57
C TYR A 225 -11.38 -7.49 15.87
N SER A 226 -10.16 -7.45 15.35
CA SER A 226 -9.53 -8.63 14.75
C SER A 226 -9.26 -9.72 15.80
N GLN A 227 -8.86 -9.32 17.00
CA GLN A 227 -8.65 -10.23 18.12
C GLN A 227 -9.95 -10.80 18.67
N LEU A 228 -10.99 -9.97 18.84
CA LEU A 228 -12.32 -10.47 19.22
C LEU A 228 -12.83 -11.52 18.23
N LYS A 229 -12.62 -11.28 16.93
CA LYS A 229 -12.97 -12.24 15.88
C LYS A 229 -12.17 -13.55 15.99
N SER A 230 -10.90 -13.50 16.35
CA SER A 230 -10.10 -14.72 16.52
C SER A 230 -10.53 -15.53 17.76
N TRP A 231 -11.07 -14.87 18.78
CA TRP A 231 -11.71 -15.52 19.93
C TRP A 231 -13.15 -15.99 19.67
N GLY A 232 -13.66 -15.84 18.45
CA GLY A 232 -15.01 -16.28 18.08
C GLY A 232 -16.12 -15.27 18.38
N PHE A 233 -15.79 -14.11 18.95
CA PHE A 233 -16.74 -13.01 19.12
C PHE A 233 -16.95 -12.30 17.78
N GLN A 234 -18.12 -12.52 17.19
CA GLN A 234 -18.59 -11.71 16.07
C GLN A 234 -18.96 -10.34 16.64
N PRO A 235 -18.40 -9.22 16.14
CA PRO A 235 -18.91 -7.90 16.48
C PRO A 235 -20.41 -7.89 16.20
N GLN A 236 -21.21 -7.44 17.18
CA GLN A 236 -22.69 -7.38 17.17
C GLN A 236 -23.23 -7.41 15.74
N GLU A 237 -24.08 -8.40 15.47
CA GLU A 237 -24.64 -8.69 14.15
C GLU A 237 -24.89 -7.39 13.40
N ARG A 238 -24.17 -7.21 12.28
CA ARG A 238 -24.55 -6.18 11.30
C ARG A 238 -26.04 -6.34 11.09
N VAL A 239 -26.83 -5.32 11.42
CA VAL A 239 -28.30 -5.29 11.22
C VAL A 239 -28.66 -6.21 10.08
N ARG A 240 -29.34 -7.32 10.39
CA ARG A 240 -29.71 -8.31 9.38
C ARG A 240 -30.56 -7.57 8.35
N ILE A 241 -30.09 -7.54 7.10
CA ILE A 241 -30.81 -6.92 6.01
C ILE A 241 -31.95 -7.87 5.67
N THR A 242 -33.14 -7.58 6.20
CA THR A 242 -34.37 -8.29 5.89
C THR A 242 -35.00 -7.73 4.61
N ASP A 243 -35.78 -8.56 3.92
CA ASP A 243 -36.51 -8.12 2.73
C ASP A 243 -37.51 -6.99 3.04
N GLU A 244 -38.09 -7.01 4.25
CA GLU A 244 -38.95 -5.93 4.75
C GLU A 244 -38.19 -4.59 4.85
N LEU A 245 -36.98 -4.61 5.40
CA LEU A 245 -36.14 -3.41 5.48
C LEU A 245 -35.77 -2.91 4.08
N VAL A 246 -35.43 -3.81 3.15
CA VAL A 246 -35.15 -3.45 1.75
C VAL A 246 -36.36 -2.80 1.11
N GLU A 247 -37.54 -3.37 1.28
CA GLU A 247 -38.78 -2.85 0.70
C GLU A 247 -39.14 -1.49 1.26
N CYS A 248 -38.98 -1.28 2.56
CA CYS A 248 -39.23 0.00 3.20
C CYS A 248 -38.28 1.08 2.66
N VAL A 249 -36.97 0.78 2.60
CA VAL A 249 -35.97 1.67 2.00
C VAL A 249 -36.33 1.98 0.55
N ARG A 250 -36.67 0.97 -0.25
CA ARG A 250 -37.03 1.09 -1.67
C ARG A 250 -38.23 2.01 -1.85
N ARG A 251 -39.32 1.76 -1.13
CA ARG A 251 -40.54 2.56 -1.18
C ARG A 251 -40.25 4.01 -0.83
N ARG A 252 -39.59 4.27 0.31
CA ARG A 252 -39.31 5.64 0.75
C ARG A 252 -38.34 6.36 -0.20
N PHE A 253 -37.36 5.65 -0.75
CA PHE A 253 -36.39 6.20 -1.69
C PHE A 253 -37.03 6.59 -3.03
N PHE A 254 -37.90 5.75 -3.61
CA PHE A 254 -38.50 6.01 -4.92
C PHE A 254 -39.80 6.82 -4.85
N PHE A 255 -40.67 6.59 -3.86
CA PHE A 255 -41.95 7.30 -3.77
C PHE A 255 -41.79 8.72 -3.22
N TYR A 256 -41.07 8.89 -2.11
CA TYR A 256 -40.96 10.18 -1.43
C TYR A 256 -39.68 10.92 -1.78
N GLY A 257 -38.55 10.22 -1.94
CA GLY A 257 -37.27 10.87 -2.33
C GLY A 257 -36.55 11.55 -1.22
N ILE A 258 -36.86 11.11 -0.02
CA ILE A 258 -36.23 11.56 1.20
C ILE A 258 -34.73 11.26 1.19
N SER A 259 -33.98 12.12 1.88
CA SER A 259 -32.52 12.04 2.03
C SER A 259 -32.11 10.82 2.86
N ASP A 260 -30.83 10.44 2.86
CA ASP A 260 -30.35 9.30 3.67
C ASP A 260 -30.53 9.51 5.18
N PRO A 261 -30.27 10.71 5.74
CA PRO A 261 -30.58 10.98 7.14
C PRO A 261 -32.07 10.85 7.45
N SER A 262 -32.94 11.36 6.58
CA SER A 262 -34.39 11.24 6.76
C SER A 262 -34.86 9.79 6.59
N LEU A 263 -34.30 9.03 5.64
CA LEU A 263 -34.57 7.59 5.49
C LEU A 263 -34.24 6.84 6.77
N LEU A 264 -33.04 7.07 7.29
CA LEU A 264 -32.59 6.40 8.50
C LEU A 264 -33.51 6.74 9.68
N ARG A 265 -33.83 8.02 9.87
CA ARG A 265 -34.74 8.48 10.92
C ARG A 265 -36.14 7.87 10.77
N ASP A 266 -36.74 7.94 9.59
CA ASP A 266 -38.11 7.48 9.40
C ASP A 266 -38.20 5.94 9.55
N ILE A 267 -37.21 5.20 9.06
CA ILE A 267 -37.17 3.73 9.21
C ILE A 267 -37.02 3.32 10.68
N THR A 268 -36.17 4.02 11.44
CA THR A 268 -35.95 3.67 12.85
C THR A 268 -37.05 4.18 13.78
N GLN A 269 -37.64 5.35 13.50
CA GLN A 269 -38.60 6.00 14.39
C GLN A 269 -40.06 5.76 14.01
N CYS A 270 -40.39 5.64 12.71
CA CYS A 270 -41.77 5.45 12.26
C CYS A 270 -42.07 3.98 11.99
N ASP A 271 -41.13 3.26 11.38
CA ASP A 271 -41.33 1.85 11.01
C ASP A 271 -40.81 0.88 12.09
N ASN A 272 -40.13 1.39 13.13
CA ASN A 272 -39.52 0.62 14.22
C ASN A 272 -38.60 -0.53 13.74
N LEU A 273 -37.99 -0.36 12.56
CA LEU A 273 -37.08 -1.35 12.00
C LEU A 273 -35.64 -1.05 12.42
N PRO A 274 -34.87 -2.05 12.87
CA PRO A 274 -33.45 -1.86 13.16
C PRO A 274 -32.75 -1.51 11.84
N CYS A 275 -32.18 -0.32 11.74
CA CYS A 275 -31.46 0.14 10.57
C CYS A 275 -30.26 0.99 10.98
N SER A 276 -29.09 0.67 10.45
CA SER A 276 -27.88 1.48 10.63
C SER A 276 -27.56 2.26 9.36
N ALA A 277 -26.84 3.38 9.48
CA ALA A 277 -26.35 4.14 8.33
C ALA A 277 -25.49 3.30 7.37
N TYR A 278 -24.81 2.26 7.88
CA TYR A 278 -24.09 1.30 7.05
C TYR A 278 -25.05 0.36 6.31
N ALA A 279 -26.02 -0.23 7.00
CA ALA A 279 -27.03 -1.11 6.39
C ALA A 279 -27.80 -0.38 5.28
N LEU A 280 -28.24 0.86 5.53
CA LEU A 280 -28.91 1.71 4.54
C LEU A 280 -28.03 1.93 3.29
N ARG A 281 -26.76 2.30 3.48
CA ARG A 281 -25.82 2.48 2.35
C ARG A 281 -25.60 1.19 1.57
N LYS A 282 -25.49 0.06 2.27
CA LYS A 282 -25.31 -1.26 1.66
C LYS A 282 -26.53 -1.65 0.83
N ILE A 283 -27.75 -1.51 1.36
CA ILE A 283 -29.01 -1.74 0.63
C ILE A 283 -29.05 -0.87 -0.62
N ARG A 284 -28.83 0.45 -0.47
CA ARG A 284 -28.86 1.37 -1.61
C ARG A 284 -27.86 1.01 -2.70
N TYR A 285 -26.66 0.57 -2.34
CA TYR A 285 -25.65 0.15 -3.29
C TYR A 285 -26.02 -1.15 -3.99
N GLN A 286 -26.43 -2.18 -3.24
CA GLN A 286 -26.79 -3.49 -3.77
C GLN A 286 -27.98 -3.42 -4.75
N TYR A 287 -28.97 -2.59 -4.45
CA TYR A 287 -30.17 -2.43 -5.27
C TYR A 287 -30.10 -1.24 -6.25
N GLY A 288 -28.89 -0.68 -6.47
CA GLY A 288 -28.69 0.37 -7.48
C GLY A 288 -29.47 1.68 -7.23
N MET A 289 -29.84 1.98 -5.99
CA MET A 289 -30.60 3.17 -5.58
C MET A 289 -29.72 4.43 -5.55
N LYS A 290 -29.21 4.82 -6.73
CA LYS A 290 -28.34 5.98 -6.92
C LYS A 290 -29.17 7.25 -7.14
N ARG A 291 -28.75 8.35 -6.51
CA ARG A 291 -29.33 9.70 -6.75
C ARG A 291 -28.65 10.46 -7.88
N ARG A 292 -27.40 10.11 -8.20
CA ARG A 292 -26.57 10.77 -9.20
C ARG A 292 -25.92 9.69 -10.07
N CYS A 293 -25.88 9.94 -11.37
CA CYS A 293 -25.08 9.17 -12.31
C CYS A 293 -23.68 9.79 -12.36
N ARG A 294 -22.63 8.97 -12.31
CA ARG A 294 -21.24 9.45 -12.40
C ARG A 294 -20.71 9.39 -13.83
N THR A 295 -21.20 8.42 -14.62
CA THR A 295 -20.78 8.21 -16.01
C THR A 295 -21.95 8.49 -16.96
N GLU A 296 -21.61 8.77 -18.23
CA GLU A 296 -22.63 8.97 -19.26
C GLU A 296 -23.36 7.64 -19.57
N GLU A 297 -22.67 6.51 -19.53
CA GLU A 297 -23.26 5.17 -19.68
C GLU A 297 -24.35 4.90 -18.63
N GLU A 298 -24.08 5.22 -17.35
CA GLU A 298 -25.08 5.10 -16.28
C GLU A 298 -26.31 5.97 -16.57
N ARG A 299 -26.08 7.18 -17.07
CA ARG A 299 -27.15 8.13 -17.41
C ARG A 299 -28.00 7.62 -18.57
N LEU A 300 -27.38 7.10 -19.62
CA LEU A 300 -28.06 6.51 -20.77
C LEU A 300 -28.86 5.27 -20.35
N SER A 301 -28.28 4.38 -19.54
CA SER A 301 -28.98 3.20 -19.01
C SER A 301 -30.21 3.57 -18.16
N VAL A 302 -30.11 4.62 -17.33
CA VAL A 302 -31.25 5.16 -16.57
C VAL A 302 -32.35 5.68 -17.49
N LEU A 303 -31.98 6.42 -18.55
CA LEU A 303 -32.95 6.94 -19.52
C LEU A 303 -33.60 5.83 -20.33
N GLN A 304 -32.82 4.82 -20.76
CA GLN A 304 -33.32 3.67 -21.51
C GLN A 304 -34.34 2.87 -20.70
N ARG A 305 -34.07 2.63 -19.41
CA ARG A 305 -35.06 1.98 -18.52
C ARG A 305 -36.33 2.81 -18.36
N GLY A 306 -36.20 4.13 -18.25
CA GLY A 306 -37.35 5.03 -18.23
C GLY A 306 -38.17 4.97 -19.52
N LEU A 307 -37.50 4.92 -20.67
CA LEU A 307 -38.11 4.78 -22.00
C LEU A 307 -38.84 3.43 -22.14
N GLN A 308 -38.17 2.32 -21.82
CA GLN A 308 -38.77 0.98 -21.85
C GLN A 308 -40.02 0.91 -20.96
N PHE A 309 -39.97 1.53 -19.78
CA PHE A 309 -41.15 1.63 -18.92
C PHE A 309 -42.28 2.39 -19.60
N MET A 310 -42.02 3.58 -20.17
CA MET A 310 -43.05 4.37 -20.85
C MET A 310 -43.69 3.59 -22.01
N GLU A 311 -42.89 2.94 -22.85
CA GLU A 311 -43.40 2.10 -23.95
C GLU A 311 -44.27 0.95 -23.44
N SER A 312 -43.82 0.26 -22.39
CA SER A 312 -44.56 -0.86 -21.79
C SER A 312 -45.86 -0.42 -21.11
N ASP A 313 -45.88 0.75 -20.46
CA ASP A 313 -47.05 1.27 -19.78
C ASP A 313 -48.08 1.79 -20.78
N LEU A 314 -47.64 2.36 -21.92
CA LEU A 314 -48.53 2.79 -23.00
C LEU A 314 -49.31 1.64 -23.64
N GLN A 315 -48.71 0.44 -23.70
CA GLN A 315 -49.45 -0.76 -24.13
C GLN A 315 -50.60 -1.11 -23.17
N ARG A 316 -50.54 -0.63 -21.92
CA ARG A 316 -51.52 -0.95 -20.86
C ARG A 316 -52.49 0.21 -20.59
N SER A 317 -52.02 1.45 -20.70
CA SER A 317 -52.76 2.64 -20.31
C SER A 317 -52.27 3.89 -21.06
N ASN A 318 -53.22 4.72 -21.50
CA ASN A 318 -52.94 6.03 -22.09
C ASN A 318 -52.73 7.14 -21.05
N ALA A 319 -52.62 6.81 -19.75
CA ALA A 319 -52.49 7.81 -18.67
C ALA A 319 -51.21 8.66 -18.79
N ILE A 320 -50.09 8.04 -19.19
CA ILE A 320 -48.80 8.74 -19.38
C ILE A 320 -48.93 9.90 -20.35
N LEU A 321 -49.78 9.75 -21.38
CA LEU A 321 -49.99 10.79 -22.36
C LEU A 321 -50.41 12.09 -21.68
N ASN A 322 -51.18 12.07 -20.59
CA ASN A 322 -51.68 13.28 -19.93
C ASN A 322 -50.69 13.95 -18.96
N PHE A 323 -49.50 13.39 -18.76
CA PHE A 323 -48.56 13.92 -17.79
C PHE A 323 -47.72 15.08 -18.32
N GLY A 324 -47.59 16.12 -17.49
CA GLY A 324 -46.60 17.17 -17.65
C GLY A 324 -45.20 16.72 -17.19
N ARG A 325 -44.22 17.60 -17.35
CA ARG A 325 -42.80 17.33 -17.03
C ARG A 325 -42.57 16.76 -15.64
N GLU A 326 -43.21 17.33 -14.62
CA GLU A 326 -43.03 16.89 -13.23
C GLU A 326 -43.75 15.58 -12.96
N SER A 327 -45.04 15.51 -13.30
CA SER A 327 -45.86 14.31 -13.12
C SER A 327 -45.26 13.10 -13.83
N LEU A 328 -44.71 13.27 -15.04
CA LEU A 328 -44.06 12.19 -15.78
C LEU A 328 -42.83 11.66 -15.03
N SER A 329 -41.94 12.55 -14.59
CA SER A 329 -40.75 12.16 -13.84
C SER A 329 -41.10 11.50 -12.51
N HIS A 330 -42.13 11.98 -11.82
CA HIS A 330 -42.64 11.36 -10.59
C HIS A 330 -43.25 9.98 -10.84
N TYR A 331 -44.04 9.83 -11.89
CA TYR A 331 -44.71 8.58 -12.25
C TYR A 331 -43.71 7.49 -12.63
N VAL A 332 -42.76 7.79 -13.53
CA VAL A 332 -41.69 6.85 -13.90
C VAL A 332 -40.87 6.45 -12.67
N ARG A 333 -40.61 7.40 -11.78
CA ARG A 333 -39.86 7.13 -10.56
C ARG A 333 -40.59 6.19 -9.59
N GLN A 334 -41.90 6.35 -9.43
CA GLN A 334 -42.71 5.54 -8.53
C GLN A 334 -42.94 4.12 -9.06
N HIS A 335 -43.29 4.01 -10.35
CA HIS A 335 -43.72 2.75 -10.95
C HIS A 335 -42.57 1.96 -11.58
N ALA A 336 -41.61 2.62 -12.22
CA ALA A 336 -40.44 1.96 -12.78
C ALA A 336 -39.31 1.79 -11.76
N GLN A 337 -39.37 2.49 -10.62
CA GLN A 337 -38.30 2.52 -9.60
C GLN A 337 -36.95 2.94 -10.19
N VAL A 338 -37.01 3.94 -11.07
CA VAL A 338 -35.82 4.53 -11.69
C VAL A 338 -35.82 6.03 -11.43
N LEU A 339 -34.71 6.54 -10.91
CA LEU A 339 -34.55 7.97 -10.65
C LEU A 339 -34.12 8.68 -11.95
N VAL A 340 -35.11 9.00 -12.79
CA VAL A 340 -34.86 9.64 -14.09
C VAL A 340 -34.88 11.17 -13.97
N PRO A 341 -33.90 11.90 -14.55
CA PRO A 341 -33.91 13.35 -14.51
C PRO A 341 -35.11 13.95 -15.28
N ARG A 342 -35.73 14.99 -14.72
CA ARG A 342 -36.99 15.59 -15.22
C ARG A 342 -36.93 16.04 -16.68
N ASN A 343 -35.90 16.80 -17.07
CA ASN A 343 -35.82 17.36 -18.43
C ASN A 343 -35.49 16.28 -19.49
N PRO A 344 -34.48 15.41 -19.31
CA PRO A 344 -34.18 14.35 -20.27
C PRO A 344 -35.36 13.42 -20.57
N ILE A 345 -36.08 12.94 -19.55
CA ILE A 345 -37.22 12.04 -19.79
C ILE A 345 -38.36 12.74 -20.51
N TYR A 346 -38.59 14.02 -20.19
CA TYR A 346 -39.60 14.81 -20.87
C TYR A 346 -39.20 15.16 -22.31
N ASN A 347 -37.92 15.39 -22.59
CA ASN A 347 -37.44 15.58 -23.95
C ASN A 347 -37.65 14.33 -24.81
N ILE A 348 -37.37 13.14 -24.25
CA ILE A 348 -37.68 11.85 -24.90
C ILE A 348 -39.19 11.76 -25.15
N TYR A 349 -40.01 12.03 -24.14
CA TYR A 349 -41.47 12.04 -24.26
C TYR A 349 -41.98 12.98 -25.36
N ARG A 350 -41.40 14.17 -25.50
CA ARG A 350 -41.76 15.12 -26.58
C ARG A 350 -41.42 14.62 -27.97
N VAL A 351 -40.33 13.88 -28.11
CA VAL A 351 -39.92 13.27 -29.39
C VAL A 351 -40.82 12.10 -29.74
N LEU A 352 -41.23 11.30 -28.75
CA LEU A 352 -42.12 10.17 -28.96
C LEU A 352 -43.58 10.59 -29.24
N PHE A 353 -44.05 11.69 -28.64
CA PHE A 353 -45.44 12.14 -28.77
C PHE A 353 -45.55 13.62 -29.15
N PRO A 354 -45.06 13.99 -30.36
CA PRO A 354 -45.06 15.39 -30.78
C PRO A 354 -46.49 15.95 -30.86
N ASP A 355 -47.46 15.19 -31.36
CA ASP A 355 -48.84 15.65 -31.56
C ASP A 355 -49.57 15.91 -30.23
N VAL A 356 -49.38 15.03 -29.25
CA VAL A 356 -49.93 15.16 -27.89
C VAL A 356 -49.34 16.38 -27.18
N VAL A 357 -48.07 16.69 -27.42
CA VAL A 357 -47.42 17.87 -26.85
C VAL A 357 -47.83 19.14 -27.59
N GLN A 358 -47.94 19.11 -28.91
CA GLN A 358 -48.33 20.25 -29.74
C GLN A 358 -49.78 20.68 -29.48
N SER A 359 -50.70 19.72 -29.32
CA SER A 359 -52.08 19.98 -28.89
C SER A 359 -52.20 20.68 -27.53
N ARG A 360 -51.12 20.74 -26.74
CA ARG A 360 -51.03 21.42 -25.43
C ARG A 360 -50.25 22.73 -25.45
N SER A 361 -49.69 23.11 -26.59
CA SER A 361 -48.96 24.37 -26.76
C SER A 361 -49.85 25.57 -26.42
N PRO A 362 -49.27 26.69 -25.96
CA PRO A 362 -49.99 27.81 -25.37
C PRO A 362 -50.94 28.44 -26.39
N GLY A 363 -52.22 28.09 -26.28
CA GLY A 363 -53.27 28.43 -27.23
C GLY A 363 -54.55 27.63 -26.94
N ASN A 364 -54.39 26.37 -26.55
CA ASN A 364 -55.50 25.50 -26.15
C ASN A 364 -55.73 25.55 -24.64
N PHE A 365 -56.43 26.60 -24.19
CA PHE A 365 -56.93 26.67 -22.83
C PHE A 365 -58.20 25.82 -22.72
N THR A 366 -58.20 24.82 -21.85
CA THR A 366 -59.44 24.14 -21.48
C THR A 366 -60.19 25.00 -20.45
N PHE A 367 -61.42 25.37 -20.77
CA PHE A 367 -62.33 25.95 -19.79
C PHE A 367 -62.86 24.85 -18.88
N ARG A 368 -62.64 24.99 -17.57
CA ARG A 368 -63.39 24.26 -16.54
C ARG A 368 -64.25 25.28 -15.80
N GLY A 369 -65.52 25.38 -16.19
CA GLY A 369 -66.41 26.47 -15.74
C GLY A 369 -65.88 27.83 -16.19
N ASN A 370 -65.88 28.82 -15.30
CA ASN A 370 -65.47 30.21 -15.59
C ASN A 370 -63.95 30.46 -15.53
N PHE A 371 -63.13 29.42 -15.36
CA PHE A 371 -61.69 29.58 -15.17
C PHE A 371 -60.89 29.05 -16.37
N ARG A 372 -59.91 29.87 -16.79
CA ARG A 372 -58.92 29.55 -17.83
C ARG A 372 -57.74 28.83 -17.17
N VAL A 373 -57.63 27.52 -17.34
CA VAL A 373 -56.54 26.73 -16.74
C VAL A 373 -55.45 26.47 -17.77
N SER A 374 -54.21 26.75 -17.42
CA SER A 374 -53.04 26.41 -18.25
C SER A 374 -52.97 24.89 -18.44
N GLY A 375 -52.69 24.44 -19.67
CA GLY A 375 -52.56 23.01 -19.97
C GLY A 375 -51.52 22.30 -19.09
N PRO A 376 -51.48 20.95 -19.10
CA PRO A 376 -50.73 20.12 -18.15
C PRO A 376 -49.21 20.34 -18.09
N ASN A 377 -48.65 21.22 -18.92
CA ASN A 377 -47.26 21.67 -18.86
C ASN A 377 -47.01 22.74 -17.78
N PHE A 378 -48.07 23.31 -17.18
CA PHE A 378 -47.99 24.32 -16.12
C PHE A 378 -48.83 23.89 -14.91
N SER A 379 -48.40 22.84 -14.19
CA SER A 379 -48.92 22.59 -12.84
C SER A 379 -48.26 23.55 -11.84
N GLY A 380 -48.58 24.84 -11.94
CA GLY A 380 -48.46 25.79 -10.84
C GLY A 380 -49.75 25.68 -10.03
N ALA A 381 -49.64 25.17 -8.81
CA ALA A 381 -50.74 24.77 -7.94
C ALA A 381 -51.89 25.79 -7.84
N SER A 382 -53.11 25.35 -8.15
CA SER A 382 -54.31 25.70 -7.40
C SER A 382 -54.51 24.66 -6.30
N THR A 383 -53.89 24.89 -5.14
CA THR A 383 -54.25 24.17 -3.92
C THR A 383 -54.46 25.19 -2.82
N GLY A 384 -55.73 25.49 -2.55
CA GLY A 384 -56.15 26.43 -1.52
C GLY A 384 -57.66 26.55 -1.39
N MET A 385 -58.39 25.44 -1.41
CA MET A 385 -59.72 25.38 -0.79
C MET A 385 -59.81 24.09 0.03
N LYS A 386 -59.74 24.24 1.34
CA LYS A 386 -60.45 23.37 2.28
C LYS A 386 -61.43 24.27 3.04
N SER A 387 -62.70 23.83 3.01
CA SER A 387 -63.80 24.02 3.96
C SER A 387 -63.84 25.32 4.76
#